data_AF-A0A328EP26-F1
#
_entry.id   AF-A0A328EP26-F1
#
_cell.length_a   1.000
_cell.length_b   1.000
_cell.length_c   1.000
_cell.angle_alpha   90.00
_cell.angle_beta   90.00
_cell.angle_gamma   90.00
#
_symmetry.space_group_name_H-M   'P 1'
#
loop_
_entity.id
_entity.type
_entity.pdbx_description
1 polymer ?
#
loop_
_entity_poly.entity_id
_entity_poly.type
_entity_poly.pdbx_seq_one_letter_code
_entity_poly.pdbx_strand_id
1 'polypeptide(L)'
;MFVLSAFVSGLDGKNAWKMALRDQSKTESPNAGWPMAATAGALGVRLERAGHYALGDADKPLTAGHIGQAVRLFRVMSAIDIIGSIGILFLLSWVSLN
;
A
#
# COMPACT_ATOMS: atom_id res chain seq x y z
N MET A 1 -1.49 5.06 3.76
CA MET A 1 -2.79 4.66 3.16
C MET A 1 -2.82 3.23 2.59
N PHE A 2 -1.75 2.70 1.98
CA PHE A 2 -1.75 1.33 1.43
C PHE A 2 -2.09 0.23 2.45
N VAL A 3 -1.52 0.30 3.66
CA VAL A 3 -1.78 -0.67 4.74
C VAL A 3 -3.26 -0.65 5.16
N LEU A 4 -3.83 0.55 5.34
CA LEU A 4 -5.24 0.71 5.64
C LEU A 4 -6.14 0.18 4.51
N SER A 5 -5.77 0.50 3.25
CA SER A 5 -6.45 -0.03 2.08
C SER A 5 -6.43 -1.56 2.01
N ALA A 6 -5.35 -2.20 2.46
CA ALA A 6 -5.26 -3.66 2.50
C ALA A 6 -6.31 -4.25 3.46
N PHE A 7 -6.47 -3.67 4.65
CA PHE A 7 -7.54 -4.07 5.57
C PHE A 7 -8.94 -3.87 4.95
N VAL A 8 -9.21 -2.71 4.35
CA VAL A 8 -10.51 -2.40 3.73
C VAL A 8 -10.79 -3.30 2.51
N SER A 9 -9.76 -3.71 1.79
CA SER A 9 -9.88 -4.56 0.60
C SER A 9 -10.02 -6.05 0.93
N GLY A 10 -9.95 -6.45 2.21
CA GLY A 10 -9.94 -7.85 2.64
C GLY A 10 -8.63 -8.59 2.33
N LEU A 11 -7.54 -7.84 2.17
CA LEU A 11 -6.18 -8.35 1.97
C LEU A 11 -5.42 -8.40 3.31
N ASP A 12 -4.19 -8.91 3.29
CA ASP A 12 -3.40 -9.05 4.52
C ASP A 12 -2.76 -7.72 4.96
N GLY A 13 -3.54 -6.89 5.65
CA GLY A 13 -3.06 -5.61 6.17
C GLY A 13 -1.93 -5.73 7.20
N LYS A 14 -1.87 -6.83 7.96
CA LYS A 14 -0.78 -7.06 8.94
C LYS A 14 0.52 -7.32 8.22
N ASN A 15 0.50 -8.18 7.20
CA ASN A 15 1.67 -8.45 6.40
C ASN A 15 2.07 -7.26 5.53
N ALA A 16 1.09 -6.48 5.03
CA ALA A 16 1.35 -5.20 4.36
C ALA A 16 2.19 -4.26 5.24
N TRP A 17 1.83 -4.10 6.52
CA TRP A 17 2.59 -3.28 7.46
C TRP A 17 3.99 -3.84 7.71
N LYS A 18 4.07 -5.14 8.00
CA LYS A 18 5.33 -5.84 8.26
C LYS A 18 6.33 -5.68 7.11
N MET A 19 5.88 -5.92 5.88
CA MET A 19 6.72 -5.82 4.69
C MET A 19 7.07 -4.37 4.37
N ALA A 20 6.13 -3.43 4.50
CA ALA A 20 6.40 -2.01 4.31
C ALA A 20 7.56 -1.54 5.19
N LEU A 21 7.54 -1.85 6.48
CA LEU A 21 8.62 -1.49 7.39
C LEU A 21 9.95 -2.19 7.06
N ARG A 22 9.89 -3.50 6.75
CA ARG A 22 11.09 -4.32 6.50
C ARG A 22 11.80 -3.95 5.20
N ASP A 23 11.04 -3.67 4.14
CA ASP A 23 11.53 -3.67 2.77
C ASP A 23 11.52 -2.29 2.10
N GLN A 24 10.98 -1.24 2.73
CA GLN A 24 10.89 0.10 2.14
C GLN A 24 12.25 0.69 1.69
N SER A 25 13.35 0.30 2.31
CA SER A 25 14.70 0.79 1.95
C SER A 25 15.38 -0.03 0.85
N LYS A 26 14.77 -1.13 0.38
CA LYS A 26 15.37 -2.02 -0.63
C LYS A 26 15.23 -1.52 -2.07
N THR A 27 14.40 -0.50 -2.29
CA THR A 27 14.27 0.15 -3.60
C THR A 27 15.17 1.38 -3.68
N GLU A 28 15.67 1.69 -4.87
CA GLU A 28 16.48 2.90 -5.13
C GLU A 28 15.73 4.20 -4.80
N SER A 29 14.41 4.23 -4.97
CA SER A 29 13.57 5.37 -4.62
C SER A 29 12.82 5.11 -3.31
N PRO A 30 13.08 5.90 -2.25
CA PRO A 30 12.33 5.80 -0.99
C PRO A 30 10.82 5.96 -1.20
N ASN A 31 10.42 6.77 -2.19
CA ASN A 31 9.01 7.01 -2.52
C ASN A 31 8.34 5.78 -3.14
N ALA A 32 9.11 4.87 -3.75
CA ALA A 32 8.61 3.64 -4.34
C ALA A 32 8.59 2.49 -3.32
N GLY A 33 9.53 2.46 -2.38
CA GLY A 33 9.73 1.33 -1.47
C GLY A 33 8.56 1.07 -0.54
N TRP A 34 8.07 2.10 0.15
CA TRP A 34 6.91 1.98 1.05
C TRP A 34 5.65 1.40 0.37
N PRO A 35 5.15 1.98 -0.75
CA PRO A 35 3.95 1.48 -1.39
C PRO A 35 4.15 0.10 -2.04
N MET A 36 5.31 -0.17 -2.63
CA MET A 36 5.57 -1.47 -3.27
C MET A 36 5.72 -2.59 -2.25
N ALA A 37 6.44 -2.36 -1.15
CA ALA A 37 6.60 -3.33 -0.07
C ALA A 37 5.27 -3.60 0.66
N ALA A 38 4.46 -2.56 0.89
CA ALA A 38 3.11 -2.73 1.43
C ALA A 38 2.22 -3.56 0.51
N THR A 39 2.30 -3.33 -0.81
CA THR A 39 1.52 -4.07 -1.80
C THR A 39 1.96 -5.54 -1.87
N ALA A 40 3.27 -5.81 -1.86
CA ALA A 40 3.82 -7.17 -1.81
C ALA A 40 3.31 -7.93 -0.57
N GLY A 41 3.37 -7.28 0.61
CA GLY A 41 2.85 -7.86 1.85
C GLY A 41 1.33 -8.08 1.84
N ALA A 42 0.55 -7.12 1.34
CA ALA A 42 -0.91 -7.22 1.26
C ALA A 42 -1.37 -8.41 0.40
N LEU A 43 -0.68 -8.62 -0.71
CA LEU A 43 -0.97 -9.70 -1.66
C LEU A 43 -0.36 -11.04 -1.22
N GLY A 44 0.63 -11.03 -0.33
CA GLY A 44 1.37 -12.22 0.09
C GLY A 44 2.26 -12.77 -1.02
N VAL A 45 2.88 -11.88 -1.79
CA VAL A 45 3.76 -12.23 -2.92
C VAL A 45 5.09 -11.50 -2.80
N ARG A 46 6.07 -11.99 -3.56
CA ARG A 46 7.36 -11.32 -3.75
C ARG A 46 7.34 -10.51 -5.03
N LEU A 47 7.54 -9.19 -4.93
CA LEU A 47 7.76 -8.31 -6.07
C LEU A 47 9.27 -8.11 -6.26
N GLU A 48 9.78 -8.49 -7.42
CA GLU A 48 11.22 -8.41 -7.68
C GLU A 48 11.54 -7.83 -9.06
N ARG A 49 12.69 -7.17 -9.11
CA ARG A 49 13.36 -6.76 -10.35
C ARG A 49 14.77 -7.30 -10.29
N ALA A 50 15.12 -8.15 -11.26
CA ALA A 50 16.42 -8.81 -11.31
C ALA A 50 17.58 -7.81 -11.15
N GLY A 51 18.48 -8.09 -10.20
CA GLY A 51 19.63 -7.25 -9.88
C GLY A 51 19.34 -5.93 -9.13
N HIS A 52 18.08 -5.63 -8.78
CA HIS A 52 17.71 -4.36 -8.15
C HIS A 52 17.06 -4.55 -6.78
N TYR A 53 15.91 -5.23 -6.71
CA TYR A 53 15.17 -5.37 -5.45
C TYR A 53 14.35 -6.66 -5.40
N ALA A 54 14.05 -7.08 -4.18
CA ALA A 54 13.06 -8.09 -3.84
C ALA A 54 12.30 -7.63 -2.58
N LEU A 55 10.98 -7.46 -2.72
CA LEU A 55 10.08 -6.93 -1.70
C LEU A 55 9.01 -7.97 -1.40
N GLY A 56 8.69 -8.17 -0.13
CA GLY A 56 7.77 -9.22 0.30
C GLY A 56 8.42 -10.60 0.38
N ASP A 57 7.58 -11.60 0.66
CA ASP A 57 7.96 -12.99 0.79
C ASP A 57 7.26 -13.81 -0.31
N ALA A 58 7.90 -14.87 -0.81
CA ALA A 58 7.37 -15.71 -1.89
C ALA A 58 6.39 -16.77 -1.37
N ASP A 59 5.51 -16.37 -0.44
CA ASP A 59 4.58 -17.28 0.25
C ASP A 59 3.52 -17.84 -0.72
N LYS A 60 3.14 -17.05 -1.73
CA LYS A 60 2.21 -17.44 -2.79
C LYS A 60 2.82 -17.21 -4.17
N PRO A 61 2.51 -18.08 -5.16
CA PRO A 61 2.93 -17.85 -6.54
C PRO A 61 2.24 -16.61 -7.11
N LEU A 62 2.98 -15.80 -7.87
CA LEU A 62 2.43 -14.69 -8.63
C LEU A 62 1.47 -15.21 -9.72
N THR A 63 0.26 -14.67 -9.75
CA THR A 63 -0.77 -14.98 -10.76
C THR A 63 -1.31 -13.68 -11.36
N ALA A 64 -1.92 -13.77 -12.55
CA ALA A 64 -2.58 -12.62 -13.18
C ALA A 64 -3.69 -12.00 -12.30
N GLY A 65 -4.31 -12.80 -11.42
CA GLY A 65 -5.32 -12.30 -10.46
C GLY A 65 -4.79 -11.24 -9.51
N HIS A 66 -3.49 -11.23 -9.22
CA HIS A 66 -2.87 -10.21 -8.37
C HIS A 66 -2.87 -8.82 -9.01
N ILE A 67 -2.94 -8.72 -10.34
CA ILE A 67 -3.06 -7.42 -11.03
C ILE A 67 -4.39 -6.76 -10.63
N GLY A 68 -5.49 -7.51 -10.69
CA GLY A 68 -6.81 -7.01 -10.28
C GLY A 68 -6.87 -6.64 -8.80
N GLN A 69 -6.24 -7.45 -7.93
CA GLN A 69 -6.14 -7.15 -6.50
C GLN A 69 -5.30 -5.90 -6.22
N ALA A 70 -4.17 -5.72 -6.90
CA ALA A 70 -3.32 -4.54 -6.78
C ALA A 70 -4.05 -3.27 -7.26
N VAL A 71 -4.77 -3.35 -8.39
CA VAL A 71 -5.60 -2.24 -8.88
C VAL A 71 -6.72 -1.90 -7.89
N ARG A 72 -7.39 -2.91 -7.32
CA ARG A 72 -8.41 -2.70 -6.28
C ARG A 72 -7.81 -2.01 -5.05
N LEU A 73 -6.68 -2.51 -4.56
CA LEU A 73 -5.96 -1.94 -3.43
C LEU A 73 -5.60 -0.46 -3.69
N PHE A 74 -5.13 -0.14 -4.89
CA PHE A 74 -4.81 1.23 -5.27
C PHE A 74 -6.07 2.12 -5.31
N ARG A 75 -7.17 1.66 -5.91
CA ARG A 75 -8.44 2.42 -5.96
C ARG A 75 -8.98 2.72 -4.57
N VAL A 76 -8.98 1.73 -3.67
CA VAL A 76 -9.41 1.92 -2.29
C VAL A 76 -8.48 2.87 -1.55
N MET A 77 -7.17 2.78 -1.77
CA MET A 77 -6.19 3.70 -1.20
C MET A 77 -6.45 5.14 -1.64
N SER A 78 -6.68 5.38 -2.93
CA SER A 78 -7.00 6.71 -3.46
C SER A 78 -8.31 7.26 -2.89
N ALA A 79 -9.34 6.42 -2.76
CA ALA A 79 -10.61 6.85 -2.18
C ALA A 79 -10.46 7.26 -0.70
N ILE A 80 -9.72 6.49 0.10
CA ILE A 80 -9.43 6.83 1.50
C ILE A 80 -8.68 8.16 1.58
N ASP A 81 -7.67 8.35 0.73
CA ASP A 81 -6.86 9.57 0.70
C ASP A 81 -7.72 10.80 0.38
N ILE A 82 -8.54 10.74 -0.68
CA ILE A 82 -9.46 11.82 -1.06
C ILE A 82 -10.44 12.17 0.07
N ILE A 83 -11.10 11.16 0.66
CA ILE A 83 -12.05 11.38 1.76
C ILE A 83 -11.34 11.99 2.97
N GLY A 84 -10.15 11.48 3.32
CA GLY A 84 -9.34 11.99 4.41
C GLY A 84 -8.95 13.45 4.20
N SER A 85 -8.45 13.80 3.00
CA SER A 85 -8.09 15.18 2.65
C SER A 85 -9.29 16.12 2.70
N ILE A 86 -10.45 15.73 2.17
CA ILE A 86 -11.68 16.53 2.25
C ILE A 86 -12.09 16.75 3.71
N GLY A 87 -12.06 15.70 4.54
CA GLY A 87 -12.39 15.80 5.96
C GLY A 87 -11.44 16.73 6.71
N ILE A 88 -10.14 16.65 6.45
CA ILE A 88 -9.14 17.54 7.05
C ILE A 88 -9.39 18.99 6.64
N LEU A 89 -9.60 19.25 5.34
CA LEU A 89 -9.88 20.60 4.85
C LEU A 89 -11.14 21.18 5.49
N PHE A 90 -12.21 20.38 5.57
CA PHE A 90 -13.46 20.80 6.23
C PHE A 90 -13.24 21.15 7.71
N LEU A 91 -12.51 20.32 8.46
CA LEU A 91 -12.21 20.57 9.87
C LEU A 91 -11.38 21.85 10.06
N LEU A 92 -10.36 22.06 9.21
CA LEU A 92 -9.54 23.27 9.25
C LEU A 92 -10.35 24.53 8.94
N SER A 93 -11.24 24.47 7.93
CA SER A 93 -12.15 25.58 7.63
C SER A 93 -13.12 25.86 8.77
N TRP A 94 -13.65 24.82 9.41
CA TRP A 94 -14.57 24.99 10.54
C TRP A 94 -13.88 25.68 11.73
N VAL A 95 -12.67 25.24 12.10
CA VAL A 95 -11.86 25.85 13.17
C VAL A 95 -11.45 27.29 12.83
N SER A 96 -11.25 27.62 11.55
CA SER A 96 -10.89 28.99 11.15
C SER A 96 -12.07 29.96 11.16
N LEU A 97 -13.30 29.47 11.08
CA LEU A 97 -14.52 30.26 10.97
C LEU A 97 -15.29 30.41 12.29
N ASN A 98 -14.89 29.66 13.33
CA ASN A 98 -15.45 29.71 14.69
C ASN A 98 -14.36 30.11 15.68
#